data_AF-A0A2W5SCH1-F1
#
_entry.id   AF-A0A2W5SCH1-F1
#
_cell.length_a   1.000
_cell.length_b   1.000
_cell.length_c   1.000
_cell.angle_alpha   90.00
_cell.angle_beta   90.00
_cell.angle_gamma   90.00
#
_symmetry.space_group_name_H-M   'P 1'
#
loop_
_entity.id
_entity.type
_entity.pdbx_description
1 polymer ?
#
loop_
_entity_poly.entity_id
_entity_poly.type
_entity_poly.pdbx_seq_one_letter_code
_entity_poly.pdbx_strand_id
1 'polypeptide(L)'
;MMRDDKNILVEGWEALAEKYWSGEPASDQPIWERIIEGWVTIWGLDLKTRAFEEIQRYWPQSLPLLEVAANSATIGSCDGAIIPYAVQTGESLQISYYLRMVDAKDPEFCERLADFMRTGGDRVCRLGPISDSLVLPDFSCYFFEWRIEGISLF
;
A
#
# COMPACT_ATOMS: atom_id res chain seq x y z
N MET A 1 4.26 18.15 4.83
CA MET A 1 3.40 16.97 4.58
C MET A 1 2.48 17.32 3.41
N MET A 2 2.25 16.42 2.45
CA MET A 2 1.43 16.74 1.24
C MET A 2 -0.07 16.85 1.51
N ARG A 3 -0.50 16.50 2.73
CA ARG A 3 -1.89 16.59 3.19
C ARG A 3 -1.97 17.35 4.51
N ASP A 4 -3.12 17.97 4.75
CA ASP A 4 -3.49 18.59 6.02
C ASP A 4 -4.00 17.54 7.04
N ASP A 5 -4.34 17.99 8.24
CA ASP A 5 -4.85 17.15 9.33
C ASP A 5 -6.23 16.50 9.00
N LYS A 6 -6.86 16.92 7.91
CA LYS A 6 -8.13 16.38 7.40
C LYS A 6 -7.93 15.46 6.20
N ASN A 7 -6.69 15.07 5.91
CA ASN A 7 -6.32 14.24 4.75
C ASN A 7 -6.59 14.91 3.38
N ILE A 8 -6.74 16.24 3.33
CA ILE A 8 -6.92 17.00 2.09
C ILE A 8 -5.54 17.42 1.57
N LEU A 9 -5.34 17.34 0.25
CA LEU A 9 -4.10 17.82 -0.37
C LEU A 9 -3.92 19.32 -0.11
N VAL A 10 -2.73 19.71 0.36
CA VAL A 10 -2.43 21.12 0.63
C VAL A 10 -2.25 21.88 -0.69
N GLU A 11 -2.47 23.19 -0.65
CA GLU A 11 -2.16 24.05 -1.80
C GLU A 11 -0.69 23.93 -2.20
N GLY A 12 -0.41 23.71 -3.49
CA GLY A 12 0.95 23.47 -4.00
C GLY A 12 1.51 22.06 -3.76
N TRP A 13 0.66 21.07 -3.49
CA TRP A 13 1.07 19.68 -3.31
C TRP A 13 1.79 19.09 -4.54
N GLU A 14 1.52 19.61 -5.75
CA GLU A 14 2.13 19.15 -6.99
C GLU A 14 3.65 19.37 -6.98
N ALA A 15 4.08 20.56 -6.58
CA ALA A 15 5.51 20.89 -6.44
C ALA A 15 6.18 20.11 -5.30
N LEU A 16 5.42 19.79 -4.25
CA LEU A 16 5.90 18.94 -3.16
C LEU A 16 6.05 17.47 -3.62
N ALA A 17 5.13 16.98 -4.46
CA ALA A 17 5.21 15.66 -5.06
C ALA A 17 6.38 15.57 -6.05
N GLU A 18 6.61 16.59 -6.87
CA GLU A 18 7.75 16.66 -7.78
C GLU A 18 9.09 16.59 -7.03
N LYS A 19 9.25 17.39 -5.97
CA LYS A 19 10.43 17.33 -5.09
C LYS A 19 10.61 15.98 -4.40
N TYR A 20 9.50 15.35 -4.01
CA TYR A 20 9.52 14.03 -3.42
C TYR A 20 10.01 12.97 -4.41
N TRP A 21 9.50 12.98 -5.64
CA TRP A 21 9.90 12.05 -6.69
C TRP A 21 11.31 12.32 -7.24
N SER A 22 11.81 13.55 -7.13
CA SER A 22 13.19 13.89 -7.48
C SER A 22 14.22 13.40 -6.45
N GLY A 23 13.77 12.91 -5.29
CA GLY A 23 14.63 12.43 -4.20
C GLY A 23 15.16 13.54 -3.29
N GLU A 24 14.63 14.76 -3.37
CA GLU A 24 14.95 15.82 -2.42
C GLU A 24 14.21 15.57 -1.10
N PRO A 25 14.93 15.49 0.04
CA PRO A 25 14.31 15.23 1.33
C PRO A 25 13.33 16.37 1.70
N ALA A 26 12.06 16.02 1.92
CA ALA A 26 11.01 16.97 2.27
C ALA A 26 11.16 17.58 3.68
N SER A 27 11.94 16.92 4.55
CA SER A 27 12.34 17.40 5.88
C SER A 27 13.61 16.68 6.33
N ASP A 28 14.28 17.26 7.33
CA ASP A 28 15.40 16.69 8.10
C ASP A 28 14.99 15.49 8.99
N GLN A 29 13.69 15.30 9.20
CA GLN A 29 13.10 14.10 9.78
C GLN A 29 12.22 13.39 8.74
N PRO A 30 12.81 12.55 7.87
CA PRO A 30 12.03 11.86 6.85
C PRO A 30 11.06 10.87 7.52
N ILE A 31 9.77 11.01 7.24
CA ILE A 31 8.71 10.09 7.69
C ILE A 31 8.87 8.69 7.02
N TRP A 32 9.71 8.61 5.97
CA TRP A 32 9.83 7.48 5.06
C TRP A 32 11.30 7.14 4.84
N GLU A 33 11.68 5.89 5.11
CA GLU A 33 13.02 5.40 4.82
C GLU A 33 12.98 4.56 3.56
N ARG A 34 13.65 5.07 2.52
CA ARG A 34 14.06 4.40 1.27
C ARG A 34 12.95 4.06 0.27
N ILE A 35 12.98 4.77 -0.87
CA ILE A 35 12.56 4.23 -2.18
C ILE A 35 13.72 3.35 -2.67
N ILE A 36 13.69 2.05 -2.37
CA ILE A 36 14.58 1.08 -3.04
C ILE A 36 13.69 0.36 -4.05
N GLU A 37 14.11 0.33 -5.32
CA GLU A 37 13.48 -0.48 -6.38
C GLU A 37 11.98 -0.22 -6.62
N GLY A 38 11.48 0.99 -6.34
CA GLY A 38 10.07 1.36 -6.55
C GLY A 38 9.13 1.03 -5.39
N TRP A 39 9.67 0.64 -4.23
CA TRP A 39 8.89 0.30 -3.04
C TRP A 39 9.13 1.31 -1.93
N VAL A 40 8.10 1.54 -1.12
CA VAL A 40 8.16 2.44 0.04
C VAL A 40 7.73 1.66 1.28
N THR A 41 8.62 1.56 2.27
CA THR A 41 8.30 0.92 3.56
C THR A 41 8.09 1.98 4.63
N ILE A 42 6.92 1.96 5.28
CA ILE A 42 6.61 2.83 6.41
C ILE A 42 7.09 2.18 7.70
N TRP A 43 8.20 2.67 8.24
CA TRP A 43 8.73 2.18 9.52
C TRP A 43 8.04 2.82 10.73
N GLY A 44 7.55 4.06 10.59
CA GLY A 44 6.87 4.81 11.66
C GLY A 44 5.62 4.10 12.19
N LEU A 45 5.53 3.97 13.51
CA LEU A 45 4.41 3.28 14.17
C LEU A 45 3.09 4.05 14.01
N ASP A 46 3.12 5.39 14.11
CA ASP A 46 1.91 6.21 14.10
C ASP A 46 1.10 6.07 12.79
N LEU A 47 1.79 6.11 11.64
CA LEU A 47 1.15 5.96 10.35
C LEU A 47 0.61 4.53 10.16
N LYS A 48 1.33 3.52 10.62
CA LYS A 48 0.86 2.12 10.60
C LYS A 48 -0.37 1.91 11.48
N THR A 49 -0.40 2.49 12.68
CA THR A 49 -1.54 2.39 13.61
C THR A 49 -2.77 3.04 12.99
N ARG A 50 -2.67 4.25 12.44
CA ARG A 50 -3.82 4.91 11.80
C ARG A 50 -4.33 4.14 10.58
N ALA A 51 -3.42 3.64 9.72
CA ALA A 51 -3.80 2.83 8.57
C ALA A 51 -4.49 1.53 9.01
N PHE A 52 -4.00 0.90 10.08
CA PHE A 52 -4.61 -0.28 10.65
C PHE A 52 -6.02 0.00 11.20
N GLU A 53 -6.20 1.08 11.97
CA GLU A 53 -7.50 1.52 12.50
C GLU A 53 -8.51 1.79 11.36
N GLU A 54 -8.06 2.39 10.27
CA GLU A 54 -8.88 2.65 9.08
C GLU A 54 -9.34 1.34 8.42
N ILE A 55 -8.41 0.38 8.23
CA ILE A 55 -8.73 -0.94 7.69
C ILE A 55 -9.69 -1.70 8.60
N GLN A 56 -9.46 -1.70 9.92
CA GLN A 56 -10.38 -2.32 10.87
C GLN A 56 -11.78 -1.70 10.82
N ARG A 57 -11.88 -0.39 10.57
CA ARG A 57 -13.15 0.32 10.52
C ARG A 57 -13.93 0.07 9.24
N TYR A 58 -13.28 0.09 8.08
CA TYR A 58 -13.95 0.06 6.77
C TYR A 58 -13.90 -1.31 6.08
N TRP A 59 -12.85 -2.11 6.32
CA TRP A 59 -12.68 -3.43 5.71
C TRP A 59 -12.20 -4.48 6.74
N PRO A 60 -12.92 -4.69 7.85
CA PRO A 60 -12.54 -5.67 8.88
C PRO A 60 -12.38 -7.11 8.34
N GLN A 61 -13.12 -7.46 7.29
CA GLN A 61 -13.02 -8.75 6.59
C GLN A 61 -11.68 -8.95 5.86
N SER A 62 -10.93 -7.88 5.61
CA SER A 62 -9.62 -7.91 4.94
C SER A 62 -8.45 -8.04 5.91
N LEU A 63 -8.68 -8.10 7.22
CA LEU A 63 -7.63 -8.27 8.23
C LEU A 63 -6.79 -9.55 8.04
N PRO A 64 -7.36 -10.72 7.68
CA PRO A 64 -6.55 -11.90 7.36
C PRO A 64 -5.60 -11.68 6.18
N LEU A 65 -6.02 -10.90 5.18
CA LEU A 65 -5.17 -10.54 4.05
C LEU A 65 -4.05 -9.58 4.46
N LEU A 66 -4.36 -8.59 5.33
CA LEU A 66 -3.36 -7.68 5.89
C LEU A 66 -2.34 -8.43 6.75
N GLU A 67 -2.76 -9.44 7.51
CA GLU A 67 -1.87 -10.32 8.26
C GLU A 67 -0.88 -11.04 7.34
N VAL A 68 -1.37 -11.65 6.26
CA VAL A 68 -0.52 -12.28 5.24
C VAL A 68 0.45 -11.25 4.66
N ALA A 69 -0.03 -10.07 4.26
CA ALA A 69 0.80 -9.01 3.70
C ALA A 69 1.94 -8.56 4.65
N ALA A 70 1.62 -8.36 5.93
CA ALA A 70 2.58 -7.92 6.93
C ALA A 70 3.67 -8.98 7.19
N ASN A 71 3.27 -10.26 7.25
CA ASN A 71 4.20 -11.36 7.44
C ASN A 71 5.05 -11.62 6.18
N SER A 72 4.48 -11.49 4.97
CA SER A 72 5.22 -11.52 3.70
C SER A 72 6.30 -10.43 3.64
N ALA A 73 5.96 -9.20 4.02
CA ALA A 73 6.92 -8.09 4.09
C ALA A 73 8.08 -8.38 5.06
N THR A 74 7.79 -9.03 6.18
CA THR A 74 8.79 -9.39 7.20
C THR A 74 9.83 -10.38 6.67
N ILE A 75 9.44 -11.25 5.74
CA ILE A 75 10.36 -12.22 5.10
C ILE A 75 10.91 -11.73 3.74
N GLY A 76 10.76 -10.43 3.43
CA GLY A 76 11.33 -9.80 2.24
C GLY A 76 10.51 -9.98 0.96
N SER A 77 9.24 -10.38 1.05
CA SER A 77 8.31 -10.43 -0.08
C SER A 77 7.46 -9.17 -0.16
N CYS A 78 7.04 -8.83 -1.36
CA CYS A 78 6.12 -7.73 -1.60
C CYS A 78 4.67 -8.19 -1.85
N ASP A 79 4.38 -9.47 -1.62
CA ASP A 79 3.00 -9.95 -1.70
C ASP A 79 2.13 -9.33 -0.62
N GLY A 80 0.93 -8.93 -1.00
CA GLY A 80 0.05 -8.12 -0.18
C GLY A 80 0.18 -6.60 -0.41
N ALA A 81 1.17 -6.15 -1.20
CA ALA A 81 1.26 -4.76 -1.62
C ALA A 81 0.09 -4.39 -2.54
N ILE A 82 -0.57 -3.27 -2.25
CA ILE A 82 -1.61 -2.67 -3.08
C ILE A 82 -0.99 -1.52 -3.86
N ILE A 83 -1.11 -1.59 -5.19
CA ILE A 83 -0.48 -0.65 -6.11
C ILE A 83 -1.59 0.08 -6.87
N PRO A 84 -1.71 1.42 -6.74
CA PRO A 84 -2.55 2.20 -7.63
C PRO A 84 -1.88 2.28 -9.01
N TYR A 85 -2.65 2.04 -10.05
CA TYR A 85 -2.20 2.12 -11.43
C TYR A 85 -3.20 2.94 -12.24
N ALA A 86 -2.69 3.94 -12.96
CA ALA A 86 -3.50 4.76 -13.84
C ALA A 86 -3.71 4.03 -15.18
N VAL A 87 -4.96 3.70 -15.47
CA VAL A 87 -5.39 3.05 -16.70
C VAL A 87 -6.12 4.09 -17.55
N GLN A 88 -5.63 4.32 -18.77
CA GLN A 88 -6.34 5.13 -19.73
C GLN A 88 -7.35 4.28 -20.50
N THR A 89 -8.61 4.70 -20.51
CA THR A 89 -9.71 4.08 -21.24
C THR A 89 -10.33 5.09 -22.19
N GLY A 90 -9.77 5.20 -23.39
CA GLY A 90 -10.17 6.23 -24.36
C GLY A 90 -9.73 7.61 -23.89
N GLU A 91 -10.70 8.50 -23.65
CA GLU A 91 -10.48 9.88 -23.16
C GLU A 91 -10.53 9.99 -21.63
N SER A 92 -10.78 8.90 -20.91
CA SER A 92 -10.78 8.88 -19.45
C SER A 92 -9.51 8.24 -18.88
N LEU A 93 -9.08 8.78 -17.74
CA LEU A 93 -8.06 8.20 -16.88
C LEU A 93 -8.74 7.68 -15.61
N GLN A 94 -8.53 6.41 -15.31
CA GLN A 94 -9.02 5.73 -14.12
C GLN A 94 -7.85 5.27 -13.26
N ILE A 95 -7.96 5.41 -11.94
CA ILE A 95 -7.07 4.71 -11.01
C ILE A 95 -7.68 3.36 -10.65
N SER A 96 -6.94 2.29 -10.93
CA SER A 96 -7.26 0.92 -10.53
C SER A 96 -6.24 0.43 -9.50
N TYR A 97 -6.71 -0.27 -8.47
CA TYR A 97 -5.85 -0.80 -7.42
C TYR A 97 -5.61 -2.29 -7.65
N TYR A 98 -4.35 -2.69 -7.67
CA TYR A 98 -3.94 -4.08 -7.89
C TYR A 98 -3.24 -4.61 -6.66
N LEU A 99 -3.62 -5.81 -6.23
CA LEU A 99 -2.91 -6.53 -5.20
C LEU A 99 -1.83 -7.41 -5.84
N ARG A 100 -0.57 -7.26 -5.41
CA ARG A 100 0.50 -8.16 -5.80
C ARG A 100 0.40 -9.47 -4.99
N MET A 101 0.30 -10.59 -5.70
CA MET A 101 0.33 -11.97 -5.14
C MET A 101 1.17 -12.88 -6.05
N VAL A 102 2.39 -12.44 -6.36
CA VAL A 102 3.28 -13.12 -7.31
C VAL A 102 4.01 -14.27 -6.61
N ASP A 103 4.51 -14.01 -5.41
CA ASP A 103 5.34 -14.96 -4.66
C ASP A 103 4.49 -16.09 -4.06
N ALA A 104 3.20 -15.86 -3.81
CA ALA A 104 2.22 -16.86 -3.34
C ALA A 104 2.02 -18.04 -4.31
N LYS A 105 2.54 -17.94 -5.54
CA LYS A 105 2.56 -19.04 -6.51
C LYS A 105 3.82 -19.91 -6.40
N ASP A 106 4.83 -19.44 -5.68
CA ASP A 106 6.08 -20.14 -5.44
C ASP A 106 5.98 -21.00 -4.15
N PRO A 107 6.10 -22.33 -4.25
CA PRO A 107 6.08 -23.21 -3.08
C PRO A 107 7.14 -22.87 -2.04
N GLU A 108 8.34 -22.43 -2.44
CA GLU A 108 9.41 -22.09 -1.50
C GLU A 108 9.04 -20.87 -0.65
N PHE A 109 8.41 -19.87 -1.26
CA PHE A 109 7.85 -18.74 -0.53
C PHE A 109 6.79 -19.19 0.47
N CYS A 110 5.84 -20.04 0.06
CA CYS A 110 4.79 -20.56 0.93
C CYS A 110 5.36 -21.32 2.13
N GLU A 111 6.42 -22.11 1.94
CA GLU A 111 7.12 -22.80 3.02
C GLU A 111 7.80 -21.83 3.98
N ARG A 112 8.52 -20.82 3.46
CA ARG A 112 9.15 -19.78 4.30
C ARG A 112 8.13 -19.00 5.12
N LEU A 113 7.00 -18.64 4.52
CA LEU A 113 5.92 -17.94 5.22
C LEU A 113 5.31 -18.83 6.30
N ALA A 114 5.02 -20.10 5.99
CA ALA A 114 4.49 -21.05 6.96
C ALA A 114 5.46 -21.33 8.12
N ASP A 115 6.76 -21.43 7.84
CA ASP A 115 7.78 -21.56 8.87
C ASP A 115 7.85 -20.31 9.76
N PHE A 116 7.89 -19.11 9.15
CA PHE A 116 7.88 -17.86 9.89
C PHE A 116 6.65 -17.71 10.80
N MET A 117 5.47 -18.07 10.31
CA MET A 117 4.23 -18.06 11.11
C MET A 117 4.30 -19.00 12.33
N ARG A 118 5.07 -20.08 12.24
CA ARG A 118 5.25 -21.10 13.30
C ARG A 118 6.36 -20.74 14.28
N THR A 119 7.48 -20.20 13.79
CA THR A 119 8.73 -20.02 14.55
C THR A 119 9.03 -18.56 14.90
N GLY A 120 8.35 -17.60 14.28
CA GLY A 120 8.64 -16.17 14.37
C GLY A 120 8.37 -15.52 15.72
N GLY A 121 7.58 -16.17 16.60
CA GLY A 121 7.25 -15.68 17.94
C GLY A 121 6.53 -14.33 17.90
N ASP A 122 6.98 -13.38 18.72
CA ASP A 122 6.40 -12.03 18.84
C ASP A 122 6.56 -11.17 17.58
N ARG A 123 7.34 -11.63 16.60
CA ARG A 123 7.50 -10.94 15.31
C ARG A 123 6.37 -11.24 14.33
N VAL A 124 5.61 -12.30 14.58
CA VAL A 124 4.49 -12.69 13.70
C VAL A 124 3.34 -11.72 13.92
N CYS A 125 2.89 -11.09 12.84
CA CYS A 125 1.67 -10.30 12.85
C CYS A 125 0.47 -11.25 12.97
N ARG A 126 -0.45 -10.98 13.91
CA ARG A 126 -1.71 -11.73 14.10
C ARG A 126 -2.86 -10.74 14.30
N LEU A 127 -3.74 -10.62 13.31
CA LEU A 127 -4.76 -9.57 13.21
C LEU A 127 -6.20 -10.09 13.30
N GLY A 128 -6.40 -11.40 13.39
CA GLY A 128 -7.76 -11.95 13.55
C GLY A 128 -7.78 -13.47 13.63
N PRO A 129 -8.99 -14.06 13.76
CA PRO A 129 -9.15 -15.49 13.60
C PRO A 129 -8.77 -15.89 12.18
N ILE A 130 -8.14 -17.06 12.05
CA ILE A 130 -7.82 -17.65 10.75
C ILE A 130 -9.13 -17.84 9.98
N SER A 131 -9.29 -17.09 8.90
CA SER A 131 -10.40 -17.23 7.95
C SER A 131 -9.93 -18.06 6.77
N ASP A 132 -10.74 -19.03 6.36
CA ASP A 132 -10.48 -19.83 5.16
C ASP A 132 -10.60 -19.02 3.85
N SER A 133 -11.10 -17.78 3.93
CA SER A 133 -11.20 -16.87 2.79
C SER A 133 -10.44 -15.56 3.04
N LEU A 134 -9.61 -15.19 2.07
CA LEU A 134 -8.99 -13.88 1.97
C LEU A 134 -9.93 -12.95 1.20
N VAL A 135 -10.38 -11.88 1.84
CA VAL A 135 -11.28 -10.89 1.21
C VAL A 135 -10.49 -9.64 0.84
N LEU A 136 -10.57 -9.25 -0.43
CA LEU A 136 -9.98 -8.00 -0.91
C LEU A 136 -10.74 -6.79 -0.34
N PRO A 137 -10.03 -5.74 0.12
CA PRO A 137 -10.67 -4.48 0.45
C PRO A 137 -11.24 -3.85 -0.82
N ASP A 138 -12.44 -3.27 -0.72
CA ASP A 138 -13.05 -2.53 -1.80
C ASP A 138 -12.63 -1.06 -1.74
N PHE A 139 -11.71 -0.68 -2.63
CA PHE A 139 -11.21 0.69 -2.76
C PHE A 139 -12.03 1.57 -3.72
N SER A 140 -13.24 1.13 -4.10
CA SER A 140 -14.14 1.91 -4.96
C SER A 140 -14.40 3.33 -4.44
N CYS A 141 -14.33 3.57 -3.13
CA CYS A 141 -14.47 4.90 -2.54
C CYS A 141 -13.31 5.87 -2.86
N TYR A 142 -12.15 5.36 -3.29
CA TYR A 142 -11.01 6.16 -3.75
C TYR A 142 -10.91 6.21 -5.29
N PHE A 143 -11.96 5.78 -5.98
CA PHE A 143 -12.09 5.93 -7.42
C PHE A 143 -12.30 7.41 -7.76
N PHE A 144 -11.54 7.90 -8.74
CA PHE A 144 -11.85 9.12 -9.45
C PHE A 144 -11.64 8.90 -10.94
N GLU A 145 -12.52 9.48 -11.74
CA GLU A 145 -12.42 9.52 -13.19
C GLU A 145 -12.08 10.95 -13.60
N TRP A 146 -11.00 11.10 -14.36
CA TRP A 146 -10.63 12.38 -14.96
C TRP A 146 -10.74 12.28 -16.48
N ARG A 147 -11.46 13.22 -17.11
CA ARG A 147 -11.44 13.35 -18.57
C ARG A 147 -10.22 14.15 -18.99
N ILE A 148 -9.39 13.56 -19.85
CA ILE A 148 -8.25 14.26 -20.40
C ILE A 148 -8.78 15.19 -21.50
N GLU A 149 -9.07 16.45 -21.14
CA GLU A 149 -9.35 17.47 -22.14
C GLU A 149 -8.03 17.89 -22.81
N GLY A 150 -7.84 17.51 -24.08
CA GLY A 150 -6.97 18.22 -25.00
C GLY A 150 -5.47 18.24 -24.70
N ILE A 151 -4.86 17.13 -24.29
CA ILE A 151 -3.40 17.00 -24.45
C ILE A 151 -3.13 16.43 -25.84
N SER A 152 -2.90 17.33 -26.80
CA SER A 152 -2.19 17.02 -28.05
C SER A 152 -0.77 16.63 -27.69
N LEU A 153 -0.56 15.35 -27.36
CA LEU A 153 0.78 14.77 -27.43
C LEU A 153 1.09 14.59 -28.92
N PHE A 154 2.07 15.37 -29.38
CA PHE A 154 2.59 15.41 -30.76
C PHE A 154 2.67 14.05 -31.44
#